data_AF-A0A965HI39-F1
#
_entry.id   AF-A0A965HI39-F1
#
_cell.length_a   1.000
_cell.length_b   1.000
_cell.length_c   1.000
_cell.angle_alpha   90.00
_cell.angle_beta   90.00
_cell.angle_gamma   90.00
#
_symmetry.space_group_name_H-M   'P 1'
#
loop_
_entity.id
_entity.type
_entity.pdbx_description
1 polymer ?
#
loop_
_entity_poly.entity_id
_entity_poly.type
_entity_poly.pdbx_seq_one_letter_code
_entity_poly.pdbx_strand_id
1 'polypeptide(L)'
;LGGVMYTEVHRAGRVVAMPRPFTYRVTQSGGQQAAFVFYDNAGEHFMPGISVEESPGALHVTEASSILFLFDPLVSTEFRKHLKPGSDPQLESHDVPDIQDIILDEMRVRFARARGHAARDDLGIPFGVIVGKCDAWIELVGGREALQPVVQGGKLDRGALAHNSALTRHVLQENCPEITARLDALSSQTLYFPVSSFGHTPLRTSRGVAPDPRRLQPWLAEAPVLWVLDQLAPGLIPAS
;
A
#
# COMPACT_ATOMS: atom_id res chain seq x y z
N LEU A 1 2.95 -1.56 -22.10
CA LEU A 1 2.30 -2.46 -21.12
C LEU A 1 0.80 -2.15 -20.92
N GLY A 2 0.26 -1.04 -21.42
CA GLY A 2 -1.12 -0.58 -21.12
C GLY A 2 -2.31 -1.36 -21.69
N GLY A 3 -2.12 -2.45 -22.44
CA GLY A 3 -3.22 -3.22 -23.05
C GLY A 3 -3.72 -4.44 -22.26
N VAL A 4 -2.99 -4.88 -21.23
CA VAL A 4 -3.27 -6.17 -20.54
C VAL A 4 -4.07 -5.99 -19.24
N MET A 5 -4.03 -4.80 -18.63
CA MET A 5 -4.56 -4.53 -17.29
C MET A 5 -6.00 -4.03 -17.27
N TYR A 6 -6.61 -3.74 -18.44
CA TYR A 6 -7.98 -3.25 -18.54
C TYR A 6 -8.78 -4.07 -19.57
N THR A 7 -10.09 -4.14 -19.37
CA THR A 7 -11.04 -4.77 -20.29
C THR A 7 -12.17 -3.80 -20.59
N GLU A 8 -12.52 -3.67 -21.87
CA GLU A 8 -13.72 -2.95 -22.30
C GLU A 8 -14.97 -3.76 -21.95
N VAL A 9 -15.90 -3.14 -21.22
CA VAL A 9 -17.19 -3.74 -20.88
C VAL A 9 -18.32 -2.79 -21.22
N HIS A 10 -19.46 -3.35 -21.63
CA HIS A 10 -20.68 -2.58 -21.85
C HIS A 10 -21.42 -2.36 -20.52
N ARG A 11 -21.55 -1.11 -20.08
CA ARG A 11 -22.26 -0.72 -18.86
C ARG A 11 -23.16 0.49 -19.14
N ALA A 12 -24.43 0.39 -18.77
CA ALA A 12 -25.42 1.47 -18.92
C ALA A 12 -25.45 2.12 -20.33
N GLY A 13 -25.33 1.29 -21.38
CA GLY A 13 -25.35 1.75 -22.78
C GLY A 13 -24.05 2.39 -23.28
N ARG A 14 -22.96 2.39 -22.49
CA ARG A 14 -21.63 2.87 -22.87
C ARG A 14 -20.59 1.74 -22.78
N VAL A 15 -19.53 1.85 -23.58
CA VAL A 15 -18.33 1.00 -23.43
C VAL A 15 -17.37 1.72 -22.50
N VAL A 16 -16.94 1.06 -21.43
CA VAL A 16 -16.00 1.60 -20.45
C VAL A 16 -14.85 0.63 -20.20
N ALA A 17 -13.65 1.16 -20.02
CA ALA A 17 -12.49 0.36 -19.64
C ALA A 17 -12.49 0.12 -18.12
N MET A 18 -12.55 -1.14 -17.72
CA MET A 18 -12.51 -1.57 -16.31
C MET A 18 -11.18 -2.27 -16.01
N PRO A 19 -10.60 -2.06 -14.83
CA PRO A 19 -9.38 -2.78 -14.43
C PRO A 19 -9.66 -4.28 -14.35
N ARG A 20 -8.72 -5.08 -14.86
CA ARG A 20 -8.76 -6.53 -14.72
C ARG A 20 -8.31 -6.90 -13.30
N PRO A 21 -9.13 -7.64 -12.55
CA PRO A 21 -8.70 -8.10 -11.24
C PRO A 21 -7.69 -9.23 -11.34
N PHE A 22 -6.83 -9.32 -10.33
CA PHE A 22 -6.09 -10.54 -10.01
C PHE A 22 -6.92 -11.38 -9.05
N THR A 23 -7.37 -12.55 -9.50
CA THR A 23 -8.20 -13.44 -8.68
C THR A 23 -7.40 -14.67 -8.25
N TYR A 24 -7.37 -14.89 -6.94
CA TYR A 24 -6.71 -16.02 -6.30
C TYR A 24 -7.73 -16.82 -5.50
N ARG A 25 -7.66 -18.14 -5.58
CA ARG A 25 -8.38 -19.03 -4.66
C ARG A 25 -7.39 -19.56 -3.65
N VAL A 26 -7.62 -19.25 -2.38
CA VAL A 26 -6.82 -19.73 -1.26
C VAL A 26 -7.59 -20.86 -0.59
N THR A 27 -6.92 -21.97 -0.34
CA THR A 27 -7.51 -23.16 0.27
C THR A 27 -6.57 -23.67 1.34
N GLN A 28 -7.07 -23.73 2.57
CA GLN A 28 -6.39 -24.43 3.64
C GLN A 28 -6.54 -25.94 3.42
N SER A 29 -5.47 -26.71 3.62
CA SER A 29 -5.50 -28.17 3.46
C SER A 29 -6.60 -28.80 4.30
N GLY A 30 -7.63 -29.36 3.64
CA GLY A 30 -8.78 -29.99 4.30
C GLY A 30 -9.72 -29.01 5.03
N GLY A 31 -9.58 -27.71 4.80
CA GLY A 31 -10.25 -26.66 5.59
C GLY A 31 -10.95 -25.61 4.74
N GLN A 32 -10.96 -24.38 5.27
CA GLN A 32 -11.67 -23.24 4.69
C GLN A 32 -11.12 -22.85 3.31
N GLN A 33 -12.01 -22.30 2.48
CA GLN A 33 -11.68 -21.74 1.18
C GLN A 33 -12.17 -20.29 1.10
N ALA A 34 -11.40 -19.45 0.42
CA ALA A 34 -11.77 -18.07 0.14
C ALA A 34 -11.21 -17.64 -1.23
N ALA A 35 -11.93 -16.72 -1.88
CA ALA A 35 -11.48 -16.05 -3.08
C ALA A 35 -10.99 -14.64 -2.72
N PHE A 36 -9.78 -14.31 -3.14
CA PHE A 36 -9.18 -12.98 -2.99
C PHE A 36 -9.06 -12.32 -4.36
N VAL A 37 -9.56 -11.10 -4.45
CA VAL A 37 -9.65 -10.35 -5.70
C VAL A 37 -8.94 -9.02 -5.47
N PHE A 38 -7.79 -8.83 -6.12
CA PHE A 38 -7.02 -7.59 -6.06
C PHE A 38 -7.28 -6.75 -7.30
N TYR A 39 -7.45 -5.45 -7.08
CA TYR A 39 -7.47 -4.45 -8.14
C TYR A 39 -6.27 -3.54 -7.97
N ASP A 40 -5.42 -3.46 -8.98
CA ASP A 40 -4.33 -2.50 -9.04
C ASP A 40 -4.86 -1.22 -9.66
N ASN A 41 -5.06 -0.19 -8.83
CA ASN A 41 -5.58 1.10 -9.26
C ASN A 41 -4.46 2.11 -9.27
N ALA A 42 -4.19 2.71 -10.43
CA ALA A 42 -3.28 3.86 -10.49
C ALA A 42 -3.84 5.02 -9.66
N GLY A 43 -3.00 5.63 -8.82
CA GLY A 43 -3.36 6.79 -8.00
C GLY A 43 -3.86 7.98 -8.82
N GLU A 44 -3.43 8.11 -10.08
CA GLU A 44 -3.88 9.14 -11.03
C GLU A 44 -5.40 9.12 -11.26
N HIS A 45 -6.06 7.97 -11.11
CA HIS A 45 -7.52 7.87 -11.19
C HIS A 45 -8.23 8.63 -10.07
N PHE A 46 -7.52 9.01 -9.01
CA PHE A 46 -8.00 9.80 -7.87
C PHE A 46 -7.55 11.27 -7.94
N MET A 47 -7.10 11.75 -9.11
CA MET A 47 -6.85 13.18 -9.29
C MET A 47 -8.16 13.99 -9.41
N PRO A 48 -8.21 15.23 -8.89
CA PRO A 48 -9.36 16.11 -9.03
C PRO A 48 -9.70 16.39 -10.49
N GLY A 49 -11.00 16.42 -10.82
CA GLY A 49 -11.50 16.73 -12.16
C GLY A 49 -11.75 15.53 -13.07
N ILE A 50 -11.35 14.33 -12.69
CA ILE A 50 -11.74 13.09 -13.38
C ILE A 50 -13.17 12.71 -12.94
N SER A 51 -14.12 12.70 -13.87
CA SER A 51 -15.51 12.33 -13.57
C SER A 51 -15.60 10.88 -13.09
N VAL A 52 -16.45 10.62 -12.09
CA VAL A 52 -16.77 9.26 -11.60
C VAL A 52 -17.39 8.39 -12.70
N GLU A 53 -18.04 9.02 -13.68
CA GLU A 53 -18.60 8.35 -14.87
C GLU A 53 -17.51 7.97 -15.90
N GLU A 54 -16.38 8.69 -15.89
CA GLU A 54 -15.24 8.50 -16.79
C GLU A 54 -14.16 7.60 -16.17
N SER A 55 -14.17 7.42 -14.84
CA SER A 55 -13.27 6.52 -14.11
C SER A 55 -14.03 5.55 -13.18
N PRO A 56 -14.74 4.56 -13.75
CA PRO A 56 -15.43 3.54 -12.97
C PRO A 56 -14.47 2.66 -12.14
N GLY A 57 -13.16 2.71 -12.43
CA GLY A 57 -12.09 2.15 -11.58
C GLY A 57 -11.92 2.81 -10.20
N ALA A 58 -12.65 3.90 -9.91
CA ALA A 58 -12.70 4.45 -8.55
C ALA A 58 -13.90 3.93 -7.74
N LEU A 59 -14.90 3.34 -8.40
CA LEU A 59 -16.13 2.87 -7.75
C LEU A 59 -15.93 1.54 -7.03
N HIS A 60 -15.07 0.64 -7.51
CA HIS A 60 -14.87 -0.64 -6.82
C HIS A 60 -14.09 -0.48 -5.52
N VAL A 61 -13.32 0.60 -5.36
CA VAL A 61 -12.65 0.92 -4.10
C VAL A 61 -13.69 1.10 -2.99
N THR A 62 -14.87 1.66 -3.28
CA THR A 62 -15.92 1.86 -2.27
C THR A 62 -16.58 0.57 -1.78
N GLU A 63 -16.52 -0.48 -2.62
CA GLU A 63 -17.00 -1.83 -2.32
C GLU A 63 -15.89 -2.75 -1.76
N ALA A 64 -14.67 -2.23 -1.60
CA ALA A 64 -13.55 -3.04 -1.14
C ALA A 64 -13.74 -3.50 0.32
N SER A 65 -13.44 -4.77 0.59
CA SER A 65 -13.43 -5.31 1.96
C SER A 65 -12.18 -4.90 2.75
N SER A 66 -11.13 -4.43 2.05
CA SER A 66 -9.91 -3.87 2.64
C SER A 66 -9.19 -3.02 1.59
N ILE A 67 -8.31 -2.12 2.00
CA ILE A 67 -7.47 -1.32 1.11
C ILE A 67 -6.01 -1.50 1.49
N LEU A 68 -5.14 -1.63 0.48
CA LEU A 68 -3.69 -1.51 0.63
C LEU A 68 -3.25 -0.24 -0.11
N PHE A 69 -2.79 0.77 0.64
CA PHE A 69 -2.32 2.04 0.10
C PHE A 69 -0.80 2.05 0.05
N LEU A 70 -0.23 2.18 -1.14
CA LEU A 70 1.22 2.28 -1.34
C LEU A 70 1.67 3.73 -1.16
N PHE A 71 2.44 3.99 -0.10
CA PHE A 71 3.03 5.28 0.22
C PHE A 71 4.53 5.23 -0.05
N ASP A 72 5.04 6.17 -0.84
CA ASP A 72 6.48 6.36 -1.06
C ASP A 72 6.97 7.57 -0.25
N PRO A 73 7.65 7.34 0.89
CA PRO A 73 8.12 8.44 1.73
C PRO A 73 9.24 9.25 1.07
N LEU A 74 9.94 8.70 0.06
CA LEU A 74 11.05 9.39 -0.58
C LEU A 74 10.62 10.52 -1.51
N VAL A 75 9.32 10.61 -1.83
CA VAL A 75 8.75 11.76 -2.55
C VAL A 75 8.68 12.99 -1.63
N SER A 76 8.47 12.79 -0.33
CA SER A 76 8.36 13.89 0.64
C SER A 76 9.72 14.55 0.88
N THR A 77 9.80 15.86 0.63
CA THR A 77 11.00 16.64 0.88
C THR A 77 11.36 16.70 2.37
N GLU A 78 10.37 16.76 3.27
CA GLU A 78 10.61 16.74 4.72
C GLU A 78 11.17 15.40 5.18
N PHE A 79 10.64 14.29 4.67
CA PHE A 79 11.16 12.97 4.98
C PHE A 79 12.62 12.80 4.50
N ARG A 80 12.93 13.27 3.29
CA ARG A 80 14.28 13.19 2.71
C ARG A 80 15.35 13.92 3.52
N LYS A 81 15.02 14.99 4.24
CA LYS A 81 15.99 15.75 5.08
C LYS A 81 16.63 14.90 6.18
N HIS A 82 15.97 13.81 6.56
CA HIS A 82 16.41 12.93 7.64
C HIS A 82 17.15 11.69 7.13
N LEU A 83 17.31 11.56 5.80
CA LEU A 83 18.04 10.45 5.19
C LEU A 83 19.52 10.79 5.04
N LYS A 84 20.37 9.75 5.12
CA LYS A 84 21.81 9.90 4.89
C LYS A 84 22.05 10.32 3.42
N PRO A 85 22.86 11.35 3.14
CA PRO A 85 23.20 11.71 1.77
C PRO A 85 23.77 10.52 0.98
N GLY A 86 23.30 10.29 -0.24
CA GLY A 86 23.73 9.18 -1.08
C GLY A 86 23.22 7.80 -0.66
N SER A 87 22.26 7.70 0.28
CA SER A 87 21.65 6.42 0.68
C SER A 87 20.91 5.73 -0.47
N ASP A 88 20.31 6.51 -1.36
CA ASP A 88 19.56 6.03 -2.51
C ASP A 88 19.77 6.96 -3.73
N PRO A 89 20.23 6.43 -4.88
CA PRO A 89 20.44 7.23 -6.10
C PRO A 89 19.18 7.92 -6.63
N GLN A 90 17.99 7.43 -6.29
CA GLN A 90 16.72 8.05 -6.68
C GLN A 90 16.53 9.43 -6.01
N LEU A 91 17.14 9.68 -4.84
CA LEU A 91 17.01 10.96 -4.13
C LEU A 91 17.59 12.14 -4.89
N GLU A 92 18.54 11.89 -5.79
CA GLU A 92 19.19 12.93 -6.60
C GLU A 92 18.36 13.35 -7.81
N SER A 93 17.31 12.60 -8.15
CA SER A 93 16.59 12.72 -9.40
C SER A 93 15.08 12.86 -9.21
N HIS A 94 14.59 13.79 -8.37
CA HIS A 94 13.13 13.97 -8.26
C HIS A 94 12.69 15.43 -8.03
N ASP A 95 12.20 16.03 -9.14
CA ASP A 95 11.21 17.11 -9.20
C ASP A 95 9.79 16.53 -9.42
N VAL A 96 9.45 15.46 -8.69
CA VAL A 96 8.10 14.86 -8.81
C VAL A 96 7.18 15.56 -7.80
N PRO A 97 6.05 16.12 -8.23
CA PRO A 97 5.08 16.71 -7.32
C PRO A 97 4.56 15.67 -6.34
N ASP A 98 4.52 16.00 -5.06
CA ASP A 98 3.90 15.16 -4.04
C ASP A 98 2.38 15.23 -4.16
N ILE A 99 1.80 14.32 -4.96
CA ILE A 99 0.36 14.23 -5.18
C ILE A 99 -0.31 13.22 -4.24
N GLN A 100 0.43 12.60 -3.32
CA GLN A 100 -0.08 11.53 -2.46
C GLN A 100 -1.18 12.05 -1.51
N ASP A 101 -0.99 13.27 -1.00
CA ASP A 101 -1.98 14.00 -0.22
C ASP A 101 -3.31 14.19 -0.95
N ILE A 102 -3.23 14.60 -2.23
CA ILE A 102 -4.39 14.85 -3.08
C ILE A 102 -5.16 13.54 -3.30
N ILE A 103 -4.44 12.45 -3.56
CA ILE A 103 -5.02 11.12 -3.77
C ILE A 103 -5.78 10.65 -2.53
N LEU A 104 -5.21 10.83 -1.34
CA LEU A 104 -5.86 10.43 -0.07
C LEU A 104 -7.12 11.26 0.22
N ASP A 105 -7.06 12.58 0.02
CA ASP A 105 -8.20 13.46 0.22
C ASP A 105 -9.35 13.12 -0.72
N GLU A 106 -9.05 12.89 -2.00
CA GLU A 106 -10.07 12.52 -2.99
C GLU A 106 -10.63 11.12 -2.71
N MET A 107 -9.80 10.15 -2.30
CA MET A 107 -10.26 8.83 -1.89
C MET A 107 -11.28 8.93 -0.74
N ARG A 108 -10.99 9.74 0.28
CA ARG A 108 -11.91 9.97 1.41
C ARG A 108 -13.23 10.57 0.95
N VAL A 109 -13.20 11.60 0.11
CA VAL A 109 -14.40 12.24 -0.45
C VAL A 109 -15.25 11.24 -1.22
N ARG A 110 -14.63 10.38 -2.04
CA ARG A 110 -15.33 9.37 -2.84
C ARG A 110 -15.98 8.29 -1.99
N PHE A 111 -15.27 7.79 -0.97
CA PHE A 111 -15.84 6.83 -0.02
C PHE A 111 -17.06 7.38 0.71
N ALA A 112 -16.96 8.62 1.23
CA ALA A 112 -18.06 9.28 1.92
C ALA A 112 -19.30 9.41 1.01
N ARG A 113 -19.11 9.83 -0.25
CA ARG A 113 -20.20 9.95 -1.23
C ARG A 113 -20.88 8.62 -1.55
N ALA A 114 -20.10 7.56 -1.77
CA ALA A 114 -20.65 6.26 -2.15
C ALA A 114 -21.47 5.59 -1.04
N ARG A 115 -21.12 5.79 0.23
CA ARG A 115 -21.81 5.17 1.36
C ARG A 115 -23.03 5.93 1.87
N GLY A 116 -23.44 7.02 1.21
CA GLY A 116 -24.68 7.75 1.53
C GLY A 116 -24.72 8.36 2.93
N HIS A 117 -23.58 8.48 3.60
CA HIS A 117 -23.44 9.09 4.92
C HIS A 117 -22.80 10.48 4.79
N ALA A 118 -23.17 11.41 5.68
CA ALA A 118 -22.26 12.51 6.00
C ALA A 118 -20.93 11.86 6.38
N ALA A 119 -19.83 12.25 5.71
CA ALA A 119 -18.51 11.63 5.81
C ALA A 119 -18.27 11.07 7.21
N ARG A 120 -18.43 9.75 7.39
CA ARG A 120 -17.90 9.12 8.58
C ARG A 120 -16.39 9.21 8.41
N ASP A 121 -15.71 9.77 9.42
CA ASP A 121 -14.26 9.95 9.38
C ASP A 121 -13.55 8.60 9.14
N ASP A 122 -14.15 7.50 9.62
CA ASP A 122 -13.63 6.13 9.51
C ASP A 122 -14.26 5.32 8.36
N LEU A 123 -13.41 4.74 7.51
CA LEU A 123 -13.77 3.78 6.46
C LEU A 123 -14.35 2.46 7.02
N GLY A 124 -14.07 2.10 8.27
CA GLY A 124 -14.59 0.90 8.93
C GLY A 124 -14.15 -0.43 8.32
N ILE A 125 -13.09 -0.42 7.51
CA ILE A 125 -12.50 -1.61 6.86
C ILE A 125 -10.99 -1.61 7.12
N PRO A 126 -10.32 -2.79 7.11
CA PRO A 126 -8.87 -2.86 7.21
C PRO A 126 -8.18 -1.96 6.18
N PHE A 127 -7.33 -1.06 6.67
CA PHE A 127 -6.55 -0.11 5.87
C PHE A 127 -5.05 -0.32 6.07
N GLY A 128 -4.39 -1.01 5.13
CA GLY A 128 -2.96 -1.28 5.21
C GLY A 128 -2.15 -0.21 4.49
N VAL A 129 -1.28 0.50 5.20
CA VAL A 129 -0.36 1.48 4.60
C VAL A 129 0.97 0.79 4.32
N ILE A 130 1.26 0.54 3.05
CA ILE A 130 2.56 0.00 2.61
C ILE A 130 3.53 1.17 2.47
N VAL A 131 4.45 1.29 3.42
CA VAL A 131 5.53 2.29 3.36
C VAL A 131 6.69 1.67 2.59
N GLY A 132 6.80 2.06 1.33
CA GLY A 132 7.76 1.48 0.39
C GLY A 132 9.20 1.92 0.64
N LYS A 133 10.12 1.27 -0.08
CA LYS A 133 11.56 1.58 -0.09
C LYS A 133 12.19 1.56 1.31
N CYS A 134 11.74 0.64 2.17
CA CYS A 134 12.23 0.54 3.55
C CYS A 134 13.76 0.42 3.64
N ASP A 135 14.39 -0.25 2.67
CA ASP A 135 15.84 -0.32 2.54
C ASP A 135 16.56 1.05 2.48
N ALA A 136 15.92 2.11 1.98
CA ALA A 136 16.47 3.46 1.92
C ALA A 136 16.40 4.22 3.26
N TRP A 137 15.47 3.84 4.14
CA TRP A 137 15.19 4.54 5.40
C TRP A 137 15.20 3.63 6.64
N ILE A 138 15.67 2.39 6.51
CA ILE A 138 15.70 1.38 7.57
C ILE A 138 16.42 1.85 8.85
N GLU A 139 17.39 2.74 8.69
CA GLU A 139 18.13 3.32 9.80
C GLU A 139 17.23 4.17 10.72
N LEU A 140 16.15 4.76 10.19
CA LEU A 140 15.20 5.56 10.98
C LEU A 140 14.36 4.70 11.93
N VAL A 141 14.15 3.41 11.63
CA VAL A 141 13.51 2.47 12.57
C VAL A 141 14.50 1.80 13.53
N GLY A 142 15.78 2.19 13.48
CA GLY A 142 16.84 1.59 14.30
C GLY A 142 17.50 0.37 13.66
N GLY A 143 17.46 0.26 12.34
CA GLY A 143 18.10 -0.84 11.60
C GLY A 143 17.15 -2.02 11.36
N ARG A 144 17.64 -3.01 10.60
CA ARG A 144 16.83 -4.17 10.18
C ARG A 144 16.42 -5.05 11.36
N GLU A 145 17.30 -5.14 12.34
CA GLU A 145 17.16 -5.90 13.59
C GLU A 145 16.07 -5.36 14.51
N ALA A 146 15.68 -4.10 14.36
CA ALA A 146 14.59 -3.51 15.12
C ALA A 146 13.23 -4.04 14.66
N LEU A 147 13.11 -4.49 13.41
CA LEU A 147 11.89 -5.07 12.86
C LEU A 147 11.89 -6.59 13.02
N GLN A 148 10.74 -7.12 13.38
CA GLN A 148 10.53 -8.53 13.67
C GLN A 148 10.05 -9.29 12.41
N PRO A 149 10.47 -10.55 12.21
CA PRO A 149 9.87 -11.40 11.19
C PRO A 149 8.39 -11.63 11.47
N VAL A 150 7.53 -11.35 10.49
CA VAL A 150 6.07 -11.47 10.62
C VAL A 150 5.55 -12.88 10.36
N VAL A 151 6.38 -13.77 9.82
CA VAL A 151 6.09 -15.20 9.68
C VAL A 151 7.13 -15.99 10.45
N GLN A 152 6.71 -16.72 11.47
CA GLN A 152 7.56 -17.55 12.31
C GLN A 152 6.96 -18.93 12.46
N GLY A 153 7.76 -19.98 12.23
CA GLY A 153 7.28 -21.36 12.29
C GLY A 153 6.10 -21.66 11.34
N GLY A 154 5.99 -20.93 10.23
CA GLY A 154 4.88 -21.05 9.27
C GLY A 154 3.56 -20.39 9.72
N LYS A 155 3.59 -19.58 10.78
CA LYS A 155 2.43 -18.83 11.27
C LYS A 155 2.68 -17.33 11.14
N LEU A 156 1.63 -16.58 10.82
CA LEU A 156 1.63 -15.13 10.91
C LEU A 156 1.69 -14.72 12.39
N ASP A 157 2.66 -13.90 12.76
CA ASP A 157 2.82 -13.36 14.11
C ASP A 157 2.18 -11.97 14.19
N ARG A 158 1.05 -11.87 14.90
CA ARG A 158 0.32 -10.61 15.08
C ARG A 158 1.06 -9.60 15.95
N GLY A 159 1.85 -10.10 16.91
CA GLY A 159 2.69 -9.27 17.75
C GLY A 159 3.80 -8.58 16.94
N ALA A 160 4.46 -9.34 16.07
CA ALA A 160 5.47 -8.82 15.16
C ALA A 160 4.89 -7.79 14.17
N LEU A 161 3.69 -8.04 13.65
CA LEU A 161 2.96 -7.09 12.82
C LEU A 161 2.69 -5.77 13.56
N ALA A 162 2.14 -5.83 14.77
CA ALA A 162 1.85 -4.66 15.59
C ALA A 162 3.12 -3.88 15.97
N HIS A 163 4.19 -4.59 16.34
CA HIS A 163 5.50 -4.01 16.66
C HIS A 163 6.09 -3.25 15.48
N ASN A 164 6.18 -3.90 14.31
CA ASN A 164 6.71 -3.28 13.09
C ASN A 164 5.87 -2.08 12.66
N SER A 165 4.54 -2.18 12.77
CA SER A 165 3.64 -1.08 12.48
C SER A 165 3.84 0.10 13.42
N ALA A 166 4.03 -0.13 14.72
CA ALA A 166 4.27 0.93 15.68
C ALA A 166 5.58 1.69 15.38
N LEU A 167 6.67 0.98 15.08
CA LEU A 167 7.93 1.59 14.70
C LEU A 167 7.82 2.38 13.39
N THR A 168 7.16 1.80 12.39
CA THR A 168 6.96 2.45 11.09
C THR A 168 6.11 3.71 11.21
N ARG A 169 4.99 3.63 11.95
CA ARG A 169 4.13 4.77 12.23
C ARG A 169 4.88 5.87 12.99
N HIS A 170 5.72 5.51 13.95
CA HIS A 170 6.54 6.48 14.67
C HIS A 170 7.49 7.22 13.72
N VAL A 171 8.18 6.51 12.83
CA VAL A 171 9.03 7.15 11.80
C VAL A 171 8.23 8.09 10.92
N LEU A 172 7.05 7.68 10.43
CA LEU A 172 6.21 8.59 9.64
C LEU A 172 5.74 9.79 10.46
N GLN A 173 5.36 9.60 11.72
CA GLN A 173 4.88 10.69 12.58
C GLN A 173 5.97 11.75 12.83
N GLU A 174 7.22 11.33 13.03
CA GLU A 174 8.34 12.26 13.25
C GLU A 174 8.74 13.00 11.97
N ASN A 175 8.67 12.34 10.80
CA ASN A 175 9.26 12.84 9.56
C ASN A 175 8.23 13.43 8.57
N CYS A 176 6.96 13.06 8.72
CA CYS A 176 5.82 13.51 7.92
C CYS A 176 4.52 13.43 8.76
N PRO A 177 4.37 14.30 9.77
CA PRO A 177 3.24 14.22 10.72
C PRO A 177 1.88 14.45 10.07
N GLU A 178 1.79 15.34 9.07
CA GLU A 178 0.51 15.69 8.43
C GLU A 178 -0.09 14.51 7.65
N ILE A 179 0.70 13.83 6.82
CA ILE A 179 0.25 12.63 6.10
C ILE A 179 -0.10 11.50 7.07
N THR A 180 0.69 11.34 8.15
CA THR A 180 0.43 10.30 9.16
C THR A 180 -0.91 10.53 9.84
N ALA A 181 -1.20 11.78 10.25
CA ALA A 181 -2.48 12.13 10.85
C ALA A 181 -3.65 11.89 9.88
N ARG A 182 -3.47 12.15 8.59
CA ARG A 182 -4.49 11.88 7.56
C ARG A 182 -4.72 10.38 7.38
N LEU A 183 -3.66 9.58 7.29
CA LEU A 183 -3.73 8.12 7.16
C LEU A 183 -4.42 7.49 8.38
N ASP A 184 -4.06 7.90 9.58
CA ASP A 184 -4.69 7.44 10.82
C ASP A 184 -6.17 7.82 10.90
N ALA A 185 -6.55 8.98 10.34
CA ALA A 185 -7.94 9.42 10.31
C ALA A 185 -8.80 8.60 9.35
N LEU A 186 -8.22 7.99 8.30
CA LEU A 186 -8.98 7.25 7.29
C LEU A 186 -9.62 5.99 7.85
N SER A 187 -8.94 5.25 8.72
CA SER A 187 -9.59 4.13 9.38
C SER A 187 -9.06 3.82 10.77
N SER A 188 -9.98 3.42 11.65
CA SER A 188 -9.65 2.86 12.97
C SER A 188 -8.90 1.52 12.88
N GLN A 189 -8.90 0.85 11.72
CA GLN A 189 -8.24 -0.43 11.47
C GLN A 189 -6.98 -0.26 10.59
N THR A 190 -6.20 0.78 10.88
CA THR A 190 -4.97 1.09 10.12
C THR A 190 -3.76 0.32 10.64
N LEU A 191 -3.00 -0.31 9.73
CA LEU A 191 -1.70 -0.92 10.04
C LEU A 191 -0.64 -0.50 9.03
N TYR A 192 0.57 -0.18 9.52
CA TYR A 192 1.69 0.30 8.71
C TYR A 192 2.67 -0.83 8.43
N PHE A 193 3.12 -0.95 7.18
CA PHE A 193 3.99 -2.02 6.73
C PHE A 193 5.29 -1.45 6.15
N PRO A 194 6.44 -1.64 6.82
CA PRO A 194 7.74 -1.27 6.27
C PRO A 194 8.13 -2.28 5.19
N VAL A 195 7.98 -1.93 3.91
CA VAL A 195 8.23 -2.87 2.81
C VAL A 195 9.44 -2.46 1.99
N SER A 196 10.31 -3.44 1.74
CA SER A 196 11.35 -3.34 0.71
C SER A 196 11.04 -4.34 -0.40
N SER A 197 10.60 -3.85 -1.55
CA SER A 197 10.24 -4.70 -2.69
C SER A 197 11.45 -5.40 -3.32
N PHE A 198 12.65 -4.81 -3.23
CA PHE A 198 13.88 -5.38 -3.79
C PHE A 198 14.85 -5.92 -2.74
N GLY A 199 14.69 -5.53 -1.47
CA GLY A 199 15.66 -5.83 -0.42
C GLY A 199 16.93 -4.99 -0.44
N HIS A 200 17.03 -4.03 -1.36
CA HIS A 200 18.18 -3.15 -1.52
C HIS A 200 17.79 -1.91 -2.33
N THR A 201 18.51 -0.80 -2.10
CA THR A 201 18.36 0.42 -2.88
C THR A 201 18.86 0.18 -4.31
N PRO A 202 18.20 0.75 -5.33
CA PRO A 202 18.59 0.55 -6.71
C PRO A 202 19.98 1.16 -6.98
N LEU A 203 20.62 0.69 -8.05
CA LEU A 203 21.96 1.10 -8.42
C LEU A 203 21.92 1.98 -9.68
N ARG A 204 22.93 2.85 -9.80
CA ARG A 204 23.20 3.54 -11.07
C ARG A 204 23.73 2.54 -12.09
N THR A 205 23.09 2.52 -13.25
CA THR A 205 23.51 1.73 -14.41
C THR A 205 23.72 2.64 -15.61
N SER A 206 24.30 2.11 -16.68
CA SER A 206 24.42 2.83 -17.96
C SER A 206 23.07 3.18 -18.60
N ARG A 207 21.96 2.60 -18.13
CA ARG A 207 20.60 2.82 -18.64
C ARG A 207 19.72 3.61 -17.67
N GLY A 208 20.29 4.17 -16.60
CA GLY A 208 19.58 4.86 -15.53
C GLY A 208 19.63 4.12 -14.20
N VAL A 209 18.76 4.48 -13.27
CA VAL A 209 18.65 3.86 -11.95
C VAL A 209 17.78 2.60 -12.04
N ALA A 210 18.31 1.45 -11.62
CA ALA A 210 17.61 0.17 -11.70
C ALA A 210 18.05 -0.79 -10.57
N PRO A 211 17.19 -1.74 -10.13
CA PRO A 211 17.59 -2.76 -9.18
C PRO A 211 18.62 -3.72 -9.77
N ASP A 212 19.47 -4.34 -8.94
CA ASP A 212 20.31 -5.47 -9.35
C ASP A 212 19.50 -6.77 -9.21
N PRO A 213 19.14 -7.45 -10.32
CA PRO A 213 18.34 -8.68 -10.28
C PRO A 213 18.98 -9.80 -9.46
N ARG A 214 20.30 -9.79 -9.26
CA ARG A 214 21.03 -10.82 -8.51
C ARG A 214 21.01 -10.57 -7.00
N ARG A 215 20.57 -9.39 -6.56
CA ARG A 215 20.52 -8.98 -5.15
C ARG A 215 19.09 -8.90 -4.61
N LEU A 216 18.10 -9.37 -5.38
CA LEU A 216 16.71 -9.35 -4.95
C LEU A 216 16.53 -10.18 -3.70
N GLN A 217 16.17 -9.50 -2.61
CA GLN A 217 15.78 -10.10 -1.33
C GLN A 217 14.59 -9.32 -0.75
N PRO A 218 13.41 -9.37 -1.41
CA PRO A 218 12.22 -8.68 -0.93
C PRO A 218 11.98 -8.99 0.54
N TRP A 219 11.55 -7.98 1.29
CA TRP A 219 11.40 -8.12 2.73
C TRP A 219 10.11 -7.47 3.19
N LEU A 220 9.34 -8.25 3.97
CA LEU A 220 8.00 -7.93 4.45
C LEU A 220 6.99 -7.63 3.34
N ALA A 221 7.31 -7.93 2.08
CA ALA A 221 6.47 -7.64 0.93
C ALA A 221 5.14 -8.42 0.95
N GLU A 222 5.13 -9.59 1.58
CA GLU A 222 3.96 -10.43 1.81
C GLU A 222 3.10 -9.99 3.01
N ALA A 223 3.68 -9.22 3.94
CA ALA A 223 3.05 -8.89 5.22
C ALA A 223 1.67 -8.22 5.09
N PRO A 224 1.46 -7.23 4.20
CA PRO A 224 0.17 -6.56 4.07
C PRO A 224 -0.93 -7.52 3.63
N VAL A 225 -0.62 -8.42 2.69
CA VAL A 225 -1.58 -9.40 2.18
C VAL A 225 -1.91 -10.43 3.27
N LEU A 226 -0.91 -10.96 3.97
CA LEU A 226 -1.13 -11.91 5.07
C LEU A 226 -1.98 -11.31 6.19
N TRP A 227 -1.76 -10.04 6.54
CA TRP A 227 -2.60 -9.33 7.50
C TRP A 227 -4.04 -9.20 7.02
N VAL A 228 -4.28 -8.79 5.77
CA VAL A 228 -5.64 -8.74 5.19
C VAL A 228 -6.33 -10.11 5.22
N LEU A 229 -5.60 -11.19 4.89
CA LEU A 229 -6.12 -12.56 4.97
C LEU A 229 -6.59 -12.89 6.40
N ASP A 230 -5.78 -12.57 7.41
CA ASP A 230 -6.10 -12.82 8.81
C ASP A 230 -7.31 -11.99 9.29
N GLN A 231 -7.45 -10.74 8.83
CA GLN A 231 -8.59 -9.88 9.18
C GLN A 231 -9.90 -10.34 8.53
N LEU A 232 -9.88 -10.65 7.23
CA LEU A 232 -11.09 -10.93 6.45
C LEU A 232 -11.52 -12.39 6.47
N ALA A 233 -10.59 -13.32 6.67
CA ALA A 233 -10.85 -14.75 6.75
C ALA A 233 -10.09 -15.39 7.92
N PRO A 234 -10.43 -15.07 9.18
CA PRO A 234 -9.78 -15.65 10.35
C PRO A 234 -9.78 -17.19 10.30
N GLY A 235 -8.61 -17.79 10.53
CA GLY A 235 -8.42 -19.25 10.49
C GLY A 235 -8.04 -19.83 9.12
N LEU A 236 -8.14 -19.06 8.04
CA LEU A 236 -7.70 -19.48 6.70
C LEU A 236 -6.19 -19.69 6.64
N ILE A 237 -5.43 -18.83 7.32
CA ILE A 237 -3.99 -18.96 7.51
C ILE A 237 -3.65 -19.23 8.98
N PRO A 238 -2.59 -19.99 9.27
CA PRO A 238 -2.10 -20.14 10.63
C PRO A 238 -1.60 -18.78 11.16
N ALA A 239 -2.08 -18.36 12.32
CA ALA A 239 -1.67 -17.13 12.96
C ALA A 239 -1.54 -17.31 14.48
N SER A 240 -0.62 -16.56 15.10
CA SER A 240 -0.34 -16.51 16.53
C SER A 240 -0.38 -15.07 17.01
#